data_AF-M1EH24-F1
#
_entry.id   AF-M1EH24-F1
#
_cell.length_a   1.000
_cell.length_b   1.000
_cell.length_c   1.000
_cell.angle_alpha   90.00
_cell.angle_beta   90.00
_cell.angle_gamma   90.00
#
_symmetry.space_group_name_H-M   'P 1'
#
loop_
_entity.id
_entity.type
_entity.pdbx_description
1 polymer ?
#
loop_
_entity_poly.entity_id
_entity_poly.type
_entity_poly.pdbx_seq_one_letter_code
_entity_poly.pdbx_strand_id
1 'polypeptide(L)'
;VFPPGQPSWRDHTYRGSFTCRIWQFGHWLEVTIDDRLPCLAGRLCFSRCQREDVFWLPLLEKVYAKVYGSYEHLWAGQVADALVDLTGGLAERWSLKDLVRTSGQQDRPGGSEHRTCRQLLNLKDRCLISCSVLSPRAGARELGEFHAFIVSDLRELQGRAGQSLLLLRIQNPWGRRCWQGPWREGGEGWSQVDPADESELLSQL
;
A
#
# COMPACT_ATOMS: atom_id res chain seq x y z
N VAL A 1 10.85 11.80 22.88
CA VAL A 1 10.64 13.24 23.17
C VAL A 1 9.23 13.62 22.74
N PHE A 2 8.71 14.78 23.14
CA PHE A 2 7.44 15.29 22.58
C PHE A 2 7.74 16.02 21.27
N PRO A 3 7.34 15.50 20.09
CA PRO A 3 7.58 16.18 18.83
C PRO A 3 6.87 17.55 18.77
N PRO A 4 7.48 18.56 18.15
CA PRO A 4 6.81 19.81 17.81
C PRO A 4 5.56 19.53 16.94
N GLY A 5 4.48 20.26 17.18
CA GLY A 5 3.25 20.13 16.40
C GLY A 5 2.36 18.93 16.78
N GLN A 6 2.78 18.09 17.75
CA GLN A 6 1.87 17.14 18.37
C GLN A 6 0.66 17.91 18.90
N PRO A 7 -0.58 17.59 18.49
CA PRO A 7 -1.73 18.28 19.01
C PRO A 7 -1.68 18.16 20.53
N SER A 8 -1.74 19.29 21.23
CA SER A 8 -2.27 19.26 22.58
C SER A 8 -3.70 18.77 22.39
N TRP A 9 -3.89 17.46 22.59
CA TRP A 9 -5.19 16.82 22.45
C TRP A 9 -6.14 17.65 23.30
N ARG A 10 -7.08 18.33 22.62
CA ARG A 10 -7.90 19.40 23.24
C ARG A 10 -8.83 18.86 24.32
N ASP A 11 -8.87 17.54 24.46
CA ASP A 11 -9.57 16.82 25.49
C ASP A 11 -8.81 16.93 26.83
N HIS A 12 -9.48 17.52 27.81
CA HIS A 12 -8.99 17.66 29.18
C HIS A 12 -8.84 16.31 29.91
N THR A 13 -9.43 15.24 29.38
CA THR A 13 -9.27 13.88 29.87
C THR A 13 -8.03 13.18 29.32
N TYR A 14 -7.30 13.80 28.38
CA TYR A 14 -6.10 13.24 27.79
C TYR A 14 -4.99 13.02 28.83
N ARG A 15 -4.44 11.80 28.87
CA ARG A 15 -3.42 11.38 29.84
C ARG A 15 -2.05 11.05 29.24
N GLY A 16 -1.78 11.44 27.98
CA GLY A 16 -0.50 11.10 27.35
C GLY A 16 -0.39 9.65 26.90
N SER A 17 -1.51 8.93 26.77
CA SER A 17 -1.53 7.50 26.48
C SER A 17 -2.52 7.13 25.39
N PHE A 18 -2.15 6.16 24.57
CA PHE A 18 -3.00 5.58 23.53
C PHE A 18 -3.03 4.06 23.67
N THR A 19 -4.20 3.47 23.42
CA THR A 19 -4.38 2.02 23.38
C THR A 19 -4.86 1.62 21.99
N CYS A 20 -4.18 0.65 21.39
CA CYS A 20 -4.57 0.04 20.12
C CYS A 20 -4.73 -1.46 20.30
N ARG A 21 -5.55 -2.08 19.45
CA ARG A 21 -5.70 -3.53 19.36
C ARG A 21 -4.91 -4.05 18.17
N ILE A 22 -4.06 -5.05 18.42
CA ILE A 22 -3.28 -5.76 17.39
C ILE A 22 -3.64 -7.24 17.47
N TRP A 23 -3.97 -7.84 16.35
CA TRP A 23 -4.23 -9.28 16.26
C TRP A 23 -2.92 -10.04 16.34
N GLN A 24 -2.82 -10.99 17.27
CA GLN A 24 -1.67 -11.87 17.43
C GLN A 24 -2.16 -13.27 17.76
N PHE A 25 -1.68 -14.27 17.02
CA PHE A 25 -1.92 -15.69 17.31
C PHE A 25 -3.38 -16.05 17.66
N GLY A 26 -4.35 -15.51 16.91
CA GLY A 26 -5.76 -15.86 17.07
C GLY A 26 -6.56 -15.01 18.05
N HIS A 27 -6.00 -13.94 18.62
CA HIS A 27 -6.72 -13.04 19.52
C HIS A 27 -6.28 -11.58 19.40
N TRP A 28 -7.15 -10.66 19.81
CA TRP A 28 -6.83 -9.22 19.87
C TRP A 28 -6.06 -8.89 21.15
N LEU A 29 -4.82 -8.43 21.00
CA LEU A 29 -3.97 -7.93 22.06
C LEU A 29 -4.17 -6.42 22.21
N GLU A 30 -4.49 -5.95 23.42
CA GLU A 30 -4.51 -4.52 23.74
C GLU A 30 -3.12 -4.02 24.14
N VAL A 31 -2.66 -2.99 23.43
CA VAL A 31 -1.32 -2.42 23.61
C VAL A 31 -1.44 -0.95 23.92
N THR A 32 -1.06 -0.59 25.14
CA THR A 32 -1.02 0.81 25.59
C THR A 32 0.39 1.37 25.48
N ILE A 33 0.54 2.53 24.86
CA ILE A 33 1.79 3.29 24.72
C ILE A 33 1.61 4.69 25.29
N ASP A 34 2.72 5.30 25.71
CA ASP A 34 2.75 6.77 25.85
C ASP A 34 2.88 7.44 24.48
N ASP A 35 2.77 8.76 24.45
CA ASP A 35 2.76 9.59 23.26
C ASP A 35 4.13 10.18 22.87
N ARG A 36 5.21 9.77 23.55
CA ARG A 36 6.57 10.21 23.26
C ARG A 36 7.10 9.49 22.02
N LEU A 37 7.60 10.22 21.04
CA LEU A 37 8.08 9.64 19.79
C LEU A 37 9.60 9.87 19.59
N PRO A 38 10.31 8.95 18.90
CA PRO A 38 11.69 9.15 18.51
C PRO A 38 11.81 10.31 17.51
N CYS A 39 12.64 11.31 17.86
CA CYS A 39 12.88 12.46 17.00
C CYS A 39 14.37 12.81 16.95
N LEU A 40 14.83 13.30 15.80
CA LEU A 40 16.15 13.86 15.59
C LEU A 40 16.00 15.29 15.06
N ALA A 41 16.61 16.26 15.75
CA ALA A 41 16.50 17.69 15.42
C ALA A 41 15.03 18.17 15.24
N GLY A 42 14.14 17.73 16.14
CA GLY A 42 12.72 18.11 16.12
C GLY A 42 11.87 17.42 15.05
N ARG A 43 12.43 16.47 14.28
CA ARG A 43 11.71 15.72 13.24
C ARG A 43 11.56 14.26 13.64
N LEU A 44 10.40 13.67 13.37
CA LEU A 44 10.15 12.24 13.59
C LEU A 44 11.17 11.39 12.80
N CYS A 45 11.75 10.38 13.47
CA CYS A 45 12.74 9.49 12.85
C CYS A 45 12.12 8.46 11.91
N PHE A 46 10.87 8.06 12.14
CA PHE A 46 10.21 6.94 11.46
C PHE A 46 9.00 7.41 10.64
N SER A 47 7.88 6.67 10.67
CA SER A 47 6.69 6.96 9.88
C SER A 47 6.11 8.35 10.18
N ARG A 48 5.51 8.98 9.16
CA ARG A 48 4.90 10.31 9.24
C ARG A 48 3.62 10.35 8.41
N CYS A 49 2.61 11.07 8.90
CA CYS A 49 1.45 11.41 8.08
C CYS A 49 1.82 12.51 7.06
N GLN A 50 1.01 12.68 6.02
CA GLN A 50 1.19 13.76 5.04
C GLN A 50 1.11 15.15 5.70
N ARG A 51 0.26 15.28 6.73
CA ARG A 51 0.15 16.46 7.56
C ARG A 51 1.02 16.32 8.80
N GLU A 52 1.80 17.35 9.10
CA GLU A 52 2.73 17.36 10.25
C GLU A 52 2.03 17.42 11.61
N ASP A 53 0.76 17.83 11.66
CA ASP A 53 -0.06 17.91 12.87
C ASP A 53 -0.85 16.62 13.16
N VAL A 54 -0.65 15.56 12.38
CA VAL A 54 -1.37 14.28 12.48
C VAL A 54 -0.40 13.15 12.87
N PHE A 55 -0.73 12.43 13.95
CA PHE A 55 0.21 11.51 14.62
C PHE A 55 -0.28 10.06 14.73
N TRP A 56 -1.44 9.72 14.17
CA TRP A 56 -2.00 8.37 14.30
C TRP A 56 -1.04 7.29 13.75
N LEU A 57 -0.36 7.57 12.63
CA LEU A 57 0.55 6.61 12.01
C LEU A 57 1.84 6.42 12.83
N PRO A 58 2.57 7.48 13.26
CA PRO A 58 3.70 7.32 14.18
C PRO A 58 3.34 6.58 15.48
N LEU A 59 2.15 6.82 16.04
CA LEU A 59 1.67 6.15 17.25
C LEU A 59 1.36 4.67 16.98
N LEU A 60 0.71 4.34 15.85
CA LEU A 60 0.46 2.96 15.45
C LEU A 60 1.76 2.19 15.21
N GLU A 61 2.74 2.81 14.54
CA GLU A 61 4.07 2.22 14.36
C GLU A 61 4.77 1.98 15.70
N LYS A 62 4.61 2.88 16.68
CA LYS A 62 5.13 2.68 18.04
C LYS A 62 4.45 1.52 18.77
N VAL A 63 3.13 1.36 18.62
CA VAL A 63 2.41 0.18 19.13
C VAL A 63 3.01 -1.09 18.54
N TYR A 64 3.24 -1.10 17.23
CA TYR A 64 3.89 -2.20 16.54
C TYR A 64 5.30 -2.48 17.09
N ALA A 65 6.14 -1.46 17.19
CA ALA A 65 7.47 -1.57 17.76
C ALA A 65 7.44 -2.16 19.19
N LYS A 66 6.42 -1.84 19.99
CA LYS A 66 6.23 -2.42 21.33
C LYS A 66 5.87 -3.91 21.28
N VAL A 67 4.99 -4.32 20.36
CA VAL A 67 4.64 -5.74 20.17
C VAL A 67 5.85 -6.56 19.74
N TYR A 68 6.64 -6.02 18.81
CA TYR A 68 7.82 -6.69 18.24
C TYR A 68 9.13 -6.40 18.99
N GLY A 69 9.08 -5.71 20.13
CA GLY A 69 10.21 -5.45 21.02
C GLY A 69 11.00 -4.16 20.75
N SER A 70 11.19 -3.75 19.50
CA SER A 70 11.77 -2.44 19.18
C SER A 70 11.41 -1.95 17.77
N TYR A 71 11.70 -0.67 17.48
CA TYR A 71 11.57 -0.12 16.11
C TYR A 71 12.48 -0.82 15.11
N GLU A 72 13.65 -1.31 15.54
CA GLU A 72 14.60 -2.02 14.68
C GLU A 72 14.03 -3.35 14.18
N HIS A 73 13.24 -4.04 15.00
CA HIS A 73 12.58 -5.29 14.63
C HIS A 73 11.48 -5.11 13.57
N LEU A 74 11.07 -3.86 13.27
CA LEU A 74 10.12 -3.58 12.19
C LEU A 74 10.79 -3.53 10.81
N TRP A 75 12.11 -3.51 10.74
CA TRP A 75 12.84 -3.43 9.49
C TRP A 75 12.61 -4.68 8.62
N ALA A 76 12.37 -4.46 7.32
CA ALA A 76 12.10 -5.50 6.34
C ALA A 76 10.88 -6.41 6.63
N GLY A 77 9.89 -5.91 7.37
CA GLY A 77 8.62 -6.61 7.61
C GLY A 77 7.84 -6.91 6.32
N GLN A 78 6.94 -7.89 6.39
CA GLN A 78 6.08 -8.29 5.28
C GLN A 78 4.70 -7.63 5.38
N VAL A 79 4.24 -6.99 4.31
CA VAL A 79 2.92 -6.31 4.30
C VAL A 79 1.77 -7.25 4.59
N ALA A 80 1.82 -8.49 4.09
CA ALA A 80 0.79 -9.48 4.36
C ALA A 80 0.65 -9.78 5.86
N ASP A 81 1.76 -9.89 6.59
CA ASP A 81 1.74 -10.15 8.03
C ASP A 81 1.16 -8.94 8.75
N ALA A 82 1.58 -7.73 8.35
CA ALA A 82 1.05 -6.49 8.89
C ALA A 82 -0.47 -6.33 8.66
N LEU A 83 -0.98 -6.75 7.49
CA LEU A 83 -2.41 -6.74 7.21
C LEU A 83 -3.17 -7.72 8.10
N VAL A 84 -2.64 -8.92 8.34
CA VAL A 84 -3.24 -9.90 9.26
C VAL A 84 -3.30 -9.34 10.67
N ASP A 85 -2.20 -8.81 11.18
CA ASP A 85 -2.12 -8.27 12.53
C ASP A 85 -3.03 -7.04 12.74
N LEU A 86 -3.22 -6.21 11.71
CA LEU A 86 -4.08 -5.02 11.81
C LEU A 86 -5.58 -5.32 11.63
N THR A 87 -5.93 -6.45 11.02
CA THR A 87 -7.32 -6.76 10.64
C THR A 87 -7.89 -8.02 11.29
N GLY A 88 -7.03 -8.95 11.75
CA GLY A 88 -7.42 -10.31 12.09
C GLY A 88 -7.84 -11.17 10.90
N GLY A 89 -7.69 -10.66 9.67
CA GLY A 89 -8.07 -11.33 8.44
C GLY A 89 -7.05 -12.37 7.95
N LEU A 90 -7.31 -12.90 6.76
CA LEU A 90 -6.39 -13.78 6.05
C LEU A 90 -5.65 -13.00 4.97
N ALA A 91 -4.35 -13.26 4.83
CA ALA A 91 -3.55 -12.74 3.73
C ALA A 91 -3.16 -13.86 2.77
N GLU A 92 -3.38 -13.63 1.48
CA GLU A 92 -2.95 -14.50 0.39
C GLU A 92 -1.90 -13.77 -0.45
N ARG A 93 -0.90 -14.51 -0.94
CA ARG A 93 0.18 -13.96 -1.76
C ARG A 93 0.19 -14.64 -3.13
N TRP A 94 0.18 -13.85 -4.20
CA TRP A 94 0.30 -14.35 -5.56
C TRP A 94 1.62 -13.91 -6.19
N SER A 95 2.31 -14.87 -6.83
CA SER A 95 3.49 -14.61 -7.64
C SER A 95 3.07 -14.42 -9.09
N LEU A 96 3.21 -13.19 -9.60
CA LEU A 96 2.91 -12.91 -11.01
C LEU A 96 3.80 -13.73 -11.95
N LYS A 97 5.04 -14.07 -11.56
CA LYS A 97 5.96 -14.87 -12.39
C LYS A 97 5.48 -16.32 -12.56
N ASP A 98 4.95 -16.93 -11.49
CA ASP A 98 4.52 -18.33 -11.54
C ASP A 98 3.26 -18.51 -12.37
N LEU A 99 2.43 -17.46 -12.45
CA LEU A 99 1.26 -17.39 -13.32
C LEU A 99 1.61 -17.36 -14.82
N VAL A 100 2.81 -16.87 -15.18
CA VAL A 100 3.34 -16.91 -16.56
C VAL A 100 3.97 -18.27 -16.88
N ARG A 101 4.39 -19.03 -15.87
CA ARG A 101 5.07 -20.33 -16.07
C ARG A 101 4.11 -21.50 -16.19
N THR A 102 2.96 -21.44 -15.51
CA THR A 102 1.88 -22.44 -15.63
C THR A 102 1.14 -22.36 -16.98
N SER A 103 1.45 -21.37 -17.82
CA SER A 103 0.81 -21.15 -19.13
C SER A 103 1.54 -21.76 -20.35
N GLY A 104 2.39 -22.78 -20.18
CA GLY A 104 2.74 -23.70 -21.29
C GLY A 104 1.87 -24.95 -21.18
N GLN A 105 0.98 -25.33 -22.12
CA GLN A 105 1.21 -25.54 -23.56
C GLN A 105 -0.03 -25.28 -24.44
N GLN A 106 -1.12 -24.70 -23.94
CA GLN A 106 -2.39 -24.64 -24.70
C GLN A 106 -3.20 -23.34 -24.61
N ASP A 107 -2.86 -22.42 -23.69
CA ASP A 107 -3.50 -21.12 -23.57
C ASP A 107 -2.61 -20.03 -24.18
N ARG A 108 -3.20 -19.15 -25.00
CA ARG A 108 -2.49 -17.98 -25.57
C ARG A 108 -1.78 -17.20 -24.44
N PRO A 109 -0.54 -16.71 -24.65
CA PRO A 109 0.35 -16.17 -23.62
C PRO A 109 -0.18 -14.97 -22.81
N GLY A 110 -1.37 -14.44 -23.11
CA GLY A 110 -2.04 -13.37 -22.35
C GLY A 110 -3.31 -13.80 -21.59
N GLY A 111 -3.75 -15.07 -21.64
CA GLY A 111 -5.03 -15.49 -21.08
C GLY A 111 -5.06 -15.67 -19.56
N SER A 112 -4.00 -16.24 -18.98
CA SER A 112 -3.93 -16.57 -17.54
C SER A 112 -3.73 -15.35 -16.64
N GLU A 113 -2.84 -14.43 -17.05
CA GLU A 113 -2.62 -13.14 -16.37
C GLU A 113 -3.91 -12.32 -16.33
N HIS A 114 -4.61 -12.24 -17.47
CA HIS A 114 -5.89 -11.54 -17.58
C HIS A 114 -6.96 -12.14 -16.65
N ARG A 115 -7.04 -13.48 -16.56
CA ARG A 115 -8.01 -14.15 -15.67
C ARG A 115 -7.72 -13.83 -14.20
N THR A 116 -6.46 -13.85 -13.79
CA THR A 116 -6.08 -13.57 -12.39
C THR A 116 -6.28 -12.10 -12.04
N CYS A 117 -5.84 -11.18 -12.88
CA CYS A 117 -6.07 -9.75 -12.65
C CYS A 117 -7.57 -9.40 -12.71
N ARG A 118 -8.38 -10.13 -13.49
CA ARG A 118 -9.85 -10.02 -13.41
C ARG A 118 -10.43 -10.62 -12.13
N GLN A 119 -9.86 -11.67 -11.56
CA GLN A 119 -10.27 -12.15 -10.23
C GLN A 119 -10.08 -11.05 -9.17
N LEU A 120 -9.02 -10.23 -9.28
CA LEU A 120 -8.80 -9.08 -8.40
C LEU A 120 -9.93 -8.04 -8.47
N LEU A 121 -10.62 -7.89 -9.60
CA LEU A 121 -11.78 -6.99 -9.71
C LEU A 121 -12.86 -7.37 -8.71
N ASN A 122 -13.08 -8.66 -8.49
CA ASN A 122 -14.05 -9.14 -7.50
C ASN A 122 -13.58 -8.94 -6.06
N LEU A 123 -12.30 -8.70 -5.83
CA LEU A 123 -11.70 -8.56 -4.50
C LEU A 123 -11.45 -7.11 -4.10
N LYS A 124 -11.40 -6.18 -5.05
CA LYS A 124 -11.01 -4.79 -4.81
C LYS A 124 -11.86 -4.09 -3.74
N ASP A 125 -13.14 -4.43 -3.65
CA ASP A 125 -14.08 -3.83 -2.70
C ASP A 125 -14.23 -4.66 -1.40
N ARG A 126 -13.53 -5.79 -1.30
CA ARG A 126 -13.62 -6.75 -0.19
C ARG A 126 -12.30 -6.97 0.54
N CYS A 127 -11.18 -6.60 -0.07
CA CYS A 127 -9.85 -6.90 0.41
C CYS A 127 -8.94 -5.68 0.30
N LEU A 128 -7.95 -5.61 1.18
CA LEU A 128 -6.79 -4.74 1.02
C LEU A 128 -5.79 -5.42 0.10
N ILE A 129 -5.35 -4.73 -0.95
CA ILE A 129 -4.45 -5.29 -1.95
C ILE A 129 -3.14 -4.48 -1.95
N SER A 130 -2.03 -5.19 -1.82
CA SER A 130 -0.69 -4.62 -1.95
C SER A 130 0.10 -5.37 -3.01
N CYS A 131 1.05 -4.70 -3.65
CA CYS A 131 1.96 -5.33 -4.60
C CYS A 131 3.40 -4.86 -4.36
N SER A 132 4.37 -5.67 -4.75
CA SER A 132 5.80 -5.33 -4.65
C SER A 132 6.58 -5.90 -5.83
N VAL A 133 7.77 -5.37 -6.05
CA VAL A 133 8.69 -5.85 -7.08
C VAL A 133 9.81 -6.65 -6.42
N LEU A 134 9.80 -7.98 -6.63
CA LEU A 134 10.74 -8.91 -6.01
C LEU A 134 12.13 -8.93 -6.68
N SER A 135 12.23 -8.51 -7.95
CA SER A 135 13.52 -8.39 -8.63
C SER A 135 13.45 -7.33 -9.73
N PRO A 136 14.25 -6.27 -9.68
CA PRO A 136 14.40 -5.38 -10.83
C PRO A 136 15.08 -6.12 -11.99
N ARG A 137 14.83 -5.68 -13.22
CA ARG A 137 15.60 -6.13 -14.38
C ARG A 137 17.05 -5.65 -14.25
N ALA A 138 18.02 -6.46 -14.67
CA ALA A 138 19.43 -6.06 -14.68
C ALA A 138 19.59 -4.72 -15.44
N GLY A 139 20.17 -3.71 -14.78
CA GLY A 139 20.35 -2.36 -15.33
C GLY A 139 19.25 -1.35 -14.99
N ALA A 140 18.21 -1.70 -14.24
CA ALA A 140 17.25 -0.73 -13.73
C ALA A 140 17.90 0.13 -12.63
N ARG A 141 18.12 1.42 -12.90
CA ARG A 141 18.56 2.39 -11.89
C ARG A 141 17.41 2.68 -10.92
N GLU A 142 17.60 2.27 -9.66
CA GLU A 142 17.17 2.98 -8.43
C GLU A 142 15.68 3.15 -8.08
N LEU A 143 14.72 2.39 -8.61
CA LEU A 143 13.33 2.52 -8.14
C LEU A 143 12.73 1.18 -7.68
N GLY A 144 12.74 0.97 -6.37
CA GLY A 144 11.77 0.11 -5.70
C GLY A 144 12.14 -1.36 -5.51
N GLU A 145 13.44 -1.68 -5.40
CA GLU A 145 13.85 -3.00 -4.90
C GLU A 145 13.19 -3.23 -3.53
N PHE A 146 12.35 -4.28 -3.45
CA PHE A 146 11.63 -4.64 -2.22
C PHE A 146 10.71 -3.55 -1.67
N HIS A 147 10.22 -2.62 -2.52
CA HIS A 147 9.24 -1.61 -2.09
C HIS A 147 7.82 -2.14 -2.24
N ALA A 148 7.01 -1.92 -1.20
CA ALA A 148 5.60 -2.25 -1.22
C ALA A 148 4.76 -1.06 -1.66
N PHE A 149 3.81 -1.33 -2.54
CA PHE A 149 2.83 -0.38 -3.05
C PHE A 149 1.42 -0.81 -2.67
N ILE A 150 0.53 0.17 -2.62
CA ILE A 150 -0.90 -0.05 -2.35
C ILE A 150 -1.61 -0.11 -3.70
N VAL A 151 -2.39 -1.17 -3.93
CA VAL A 151 -3.32 -1.21 -5.07
C VAL A 151 -4.64 -0.64 -4.59
N SER A 152 -4.94 0.57 -5.06
CA SER A 152 -6.02 1.41 -4.54
C SER A 152 -7.29 1.40 -5.38
N ASP A 153 -7.22 0.95 -6.63
CA ASP A 153 -8.38 0.65 -7.47
C ASP A 153 -7.97 -0.27 -8.62
N LEU A 154 -8.94 -1.01 -9.13
CA LEU A 154 -8.85 -1.79 -10.36
C LEU A 154 -10.10 -1.52 -11.20
N ARG A 155 -9.91 -1.19 -12.48
CA ARG A 155 -11.02 -0.89 -13.39
C ARG A 155 -10.81 -1.54 -14.73
N GLU A 156 -11.86 -2.18 -15.22
CA GLU A 156 -11.94 -2.68 -16.58
C GLU A 156 -12.73 -1.68 -17.43
N LEU A 157 -12.13 -1.23 -18.52
CA LEU A 157 -12.67 -0.25 -19.45
C LEU A 157 -12.72 -0.83 -20.85
N GLN A 158 -13.64 -0.32 -21.65
CA GLN A 158 -13.70 -0.61 -23.07
C GLN A 158 -12.90 0.46 -23.82
N GLY A 159 -11.80 0.06 -24.46
CA GLY A 159 -11.01 0.94 -25.30
C GLY A 159 -11.76 1.33 -26.57
N ARG A 160 -11.38 2.47 -27.16
CA ARG A 160 -12.01 3.04 -28.36
C ARG A 160 -11.97 2.10 -29.58
N ALA A 161 -10.95 1.25 -29.68
CA ALA A 161 -10.84 0.26 -30.75
C ALA A 161 -11.51 -1.09 -30.40
N GLY A 162 -12.31 -1.14 -29.34
CA GLY A 162 -13.06 -2.32 -28.93
C GLY A 162 -12.26 -3.31 -28.07
N GLN A 163 -11.04 -2.98 -27.66
CA GLN A 163 -10.23 -3.80 -26.78
C GLN A 163 -10.61 -3.61 -25.31
N SER A 164 -10.59 -4.68 -24.52
CA SER A 164 -10.75 -4.61 -23.06
C SER A 164 -9.44 -4.14 -22.41
N LEU A 165 -9.50 -3.10 -21.58
CA LEU A 165 -8.35 -2.54 -20.87
C LEU A 165 -8.54 -2.70 -19.36
N LEU A 166 -7.61 -3.38 -18.70
CA LEU A 166 -7.60 -3.49 -17.24
C LEU A 166 -6.54 -2.54 -16.67
N LEU A 167 -6.99 -1.53 -15.93
CA LEU A 167 -6.14 -0.53 -15.28
C LEU A 167 -6.05 -0.81 -13.78
N LEU A 168 -4.83 -0.71 -13.26
CA LEU A 168 -4.53 -0.82 -11.83
C LEU A 168 -4.01 0.52 -11.33
N ARG A 169 -4.67 1.10 -10.33
CA ARG A 169 -4.21 2.33 -9.69
C ARG A 169 -3.32 2.00 -8.50
N ILE A 170 -2.03 2.23 -8.67
CA ILE A 170 -1.00 1.92 -7.67
C ILE A 170 -0.55 3.19 -6.97
N GLN A 171 -0.56 3.18 -5.64
CA GLN A 171 -0.07 4.28 -4.81
C GLN A 171 1.27 3.90 -4.17
N ASN A 172 2.21 4.84 -4.23
CA ASN A 172 3.46 4.76 -3.49
C ASN A 172 3.25 5.34 -2.08
N PRO A 173 3.45 4.57 -0.99
CA PRO A 173 3.29 5.07 0.37
C PRO A 173 4.17 6.28 0.71
N TRP A 174 5.26 6.51 -0.02
CA TRP A 174 6.13 7.68 0.13
C TRP A 174 5.63 8.93 -0.60
N GLY A 175 4.46 8.86 -1.25
CA GLY A 175 3.86 9.98 -2.00
C GLY A 175 4.58 10.32 -3.31
N ARG A 176 5.57 9.53 -3.73
CA ARG A 176 6.34 9.77 -4.96
C ARG A 176 5.66 9.13 -6.16
N ARG A 177 5.42 9.89 -7.22
CA ARG A 177 5.02 9.35 -8.53
C ARG A 177 6.22 8.64 -9.17
N CYS A 178 6.09 7.33 -9.41
CA CYS A 178 7.17 6.49 -9.93
C CYS A 178 6.87 5.86 -11.30
N TRP A 179 5.61 5.88 -11.74
CA TRP A 179 5.23 5.33 -13.04
C TRP A 179 5.54 6.32 -14.17
N GLN A 180 6.32 5.87 -15.15
CA GLN A 180 6.68 6.65 -16.35
C GLN A 180 6.11 6.05 -17.64
N GLY A 181 5.21 5.07 -17.52
CA GLY A 181 4.60 4.41 -18.67
C GLY A 181 3.39 5.14 -19.26
N PRO A 182 2.63 4.48 -20.14
CA PRO A 182 1.58 5.11 -20.97
C PRO A 182 0.45 5.77 -20.20
N TRP A 183 0.15 5.29 -18.99
CA TRP A 183 -0.97 5.76 -18.14
C TRP A 183 -0.57 6.78 -17.08
N ARG A 184 0.55 7.50 -17.26
CA ARG A 184 0.89 8.67 -16.44
C ARG A 184 0.07 9.89 -16.87
N GLU A 185 0.01 10.93 -16.06
CA GLU A 185 -0.58 12.22 -16.48
C GLU A 185 0.06 12.72 -17.78
N GLY A 186 -0.75 13.00 -18.81
CA GLY A 186 -0.29 13.36 -20.16
C GLY A 186 0.34 12.22 -20.97
N GLY A 187 0.19 10.96 -20.54
CA GLY A 187 0.68 9.79 -21.26
C GLY A 187 -0.21 9.38 -22.45
N GLU A 188 0.38 8.68 -23.42
CA GLU A 188 -0.30 8.27 -24.65
C GLU A 188 -1.40 7.22 -24.44
N GLY A 189 -1.40 6.52 -23.30
CA GLY A 189 -2.39 5.50 -22.96
C GLY A 189 -3.82 6.05 -22.91
N TRP A 190 -3.99 7.29 -22.44
CA TRP A 190 -5.31 7.92 -22.28
C TRP A 190 -6.05 8.13 -23.60
N SER A 191 -5.33 8.25 -24.72
CA SER A 191 -5.94 8.33 -26.06
C SER A 191 -6.77 7.09 -26.43
N GLN A 192 -6.59 5.98 -25.71
CA GLN A 192 -7.27 4.71 -25.95
C GLN A 192 -8.63 4.59 -25.25
N VAL A 193 -8.96 5.47 -24.30
CA VAL A 193 -10.22 5.41 -23.51
C VAL A 193 -11.15 6.59 -23.85
N ASP A 194 -12.42 6.50 -23.47
CA ASP A 194 -13.37 7.60 -23.65
C ASP A 194 -12.91 8.86 -22.88
N PRO A 195 -13.07 10.09 -23.42
CA PRO A 195 -12.71 11.31 -22.70
C PRO A 195 -13.36 11.45 -21.32
N ALA A 196 -14.56 10.89 -21.13
CA ALA A 196 -15.24 10.88 -19.83
C ALA A 196 -14.48 10.01 -18.80
N ASP A 197 -14.09 8.80 -19.20
CA ASP A 197 -13.29 7.89 -18.36
C ASP A 197 -11.91 8.48 -18.06
N GLU A 198 -11.26 9.08 -19.07
CA GLU A 198 -9.98 9.78 -18.90
C GLU A 198 -10.09 10.88 -17.84
N SER A 199 -11.06 11.77 -17.98
CA SER A 199 -11.25 12.89 -17.05
C SER A 199 -11.54 12.40 -15.64
N GLU A 200 -12.37 11.37 -15.49
CA GLU A 200 -12.68 10.79 -14.18
C GLU A 200 -11.43 10.19 -13.53
N LEU A 201 -10.65 9.40 -14.27
CA LEU A 201 -9.48 8.69 -13.72
C LEU A 201 -8.32 9.62 -13.42
N LEU A 202 -8.08 10.63 -14.26
CA LEU A 202 -7.05 11.64 -14.02
C LEU A 202 -7.36 12.50 -12.80
N SER A 203 -8.64 12.75 -12.50
CA SER A 203 -9.04 13.50 -11.29
C SER A 203 -8.66 12.78 -9.97
N GLN A 204 -8.27 11.51 -10.06
CA GLN A 204 -7.95 10.65 -8.92
C GLN A 204 -6.44 10.40 -8.75
N LEU A 205 -5.58 11.01 -9.58
CA LEU A 205 -4.10 10.87 -9.54
C LEU A 205 -3.42 12.03 -8.83
#